data_AF-A8NPT9-F1
#
_entry.id   AF-A8NPT9-F1
#
_cell.length_a   1.000
_cell.length_b   1.000
_cell.length_c   1.000
_cell.angle_alpha   90.00
_cell.angle_beta   90.00
_cell.angle_gamma   90.00
#
_symmetry.space_group_name_H-M   'P 1'
#
loop_
_entity.id
_entity.type
_entity.pdbx_description
1 polymer ?
#
loop_
_entity_poly.entity_id
_entity_poly.type
_entity_poly.pdbx_seq_one_letter_code
_entity_poly.pdbx_strand_id
1 'polypeptide(L)'
;MLTCVDQDVGGGSVSNETKINLARISLRWMIRECFRRESGILFQVEGLREIGMDPASLYPVVIPRPAPLNPNAADLRIQRRNKPPPIIMTGEDESDDYDFVNQMTEEEHELYDALAPKYDQLKLVKSWWLFEIIPIRHRYQRNEDDKWVSKVRWNFAKGRVIPRMNTDGVKVHRSVKIRMDTVYENGKKYRPKAKLNLDKVTWVD
;
A
#
# COMPACT_ATOMS: atom_id res chain seq x y z
N MET A 1 -4.65 3.19 19.13
CA MET A 1 -3.73 4.33 19.31
C MET A 1 -2.65 4.21 18.23
N LEU A 2 -2.82 5.04 17.18
CA LEU A 2 -2.20 4.96 15.86
C LEU A 2 -0.78 5.53 15.87
N THR A 3 0.24 4.74 15.53
CA THR A 3 1.56 5.30 15.13
C THR A 3 2.32 4.43 14.12
N CYS A 4 1.61 3.78 13.19
CA CYS A 4 2.29 3.00 12.16
C CYS A 4 1.65 3.20 10.80
N VAL A 5 2.22 4.09 9.96
CA VAL A 5 2.11 4.05 8.48
C VAL A 5 0.65 3.94 7.97
N ASP A 6 -0.31 4.27 8.83
CA ASP A 6 -1.71 3.90 8.64
C ASP A 6 -2.30 4.69 7.48
N GLN A 7 -1.75 5.86 7.23
CA GLN A 7 -2.18 6.74 6.14
C GLN A 7 -1.73 6.27 4.75
N ASP A 8 -0.74 5.39 4.64
CA ASP A 8 -0.40 4.74 3.35
C ASP A 8 -1.36 3.58 3.03
N VAL A 9 -2.25 3.19 3.96
CA VAL A 9 -3.26 2.13 3.78
C VAL A 9 -4.67 2.71 3.86
N GLY A 10 -4.98 3.42 4.95
CA GLY A 10 -6.26 4.09 5.21
C GLY A 10 -6.40 5.48 4.58
N GLY A 11 -5.34 6.05 4.00
CA GLY A 11 -5.39 7.35 3.32
C GLY A 11 -5.23 8.57 4.24
N GLY A 12 -5.34 9.77 3.63
CA GLY A 12 -5.31 11.06 4.34
C GLY A 12 -3.93 11.70 4.53
N SER A 13 -2.87 11.12 3.96
CA SER A 13 -1.50 11.68 3.98
C SER A 13 -1.17 12.57 2.77
N VAL A 14 -1.98 12.52 1.73
CA VAL A 14 -1.67 13.05 0.40
C VAL A 14 -2.75 14.05 -0.02
N SER A 15 -2.40 15.06 -0.82
CA SER A 15 -3.37 16.01 -1.41
C SER A 15 -4.39 15.27 -2.27
N ASN A 16 -5.62 15.78 -2.32
CA ASN A 16 -6.69 15.24 -3.15
C ASN A 16 -6.35 15.29 -4.65
N GLU A 17 -5.48 16.21 -5.06
CA GLU A 17 -4.99 16.35 -6.43
C GLU A 17 -4.03 15.21 -6.82
N THR A 18 -3.46 14.49 -5.85
CA THR A 18 -2.47 13.45 -6.13
C THR A 18 -3.16 12.14 -6.50
N LYS A 19 -3.17 11.86 -7.81
CA LYS A 19 -3.77 10.66 -8.40
C LYS A 19 -2.99 9.37 -8.11
N ILE A 20 -1.68 9.44 -7.91
CA ILE A 20 -0.84 8.26 -7.65
C ILE A 20 -0.39 8.26 -6.19
N ASN A 21 -0.86 7.30 -5.39
CA ASN A 21 -0.48 7.16 -3.99
C ASN A 21 -0.65 5.73 -3.46
N LEU A 22 0.08 5.40 -2.38
CA LEU A 22 0.07 4.06 -1.77
C LEU A 22 -1.30 3.60 -1.27
N ALA A 23 -2.12 4.51 -0.76
CA ALA A 23 -3.41 4.19 -0.14
C ALA A 23 -4.46 3.75 -1.17
N ARG A 24 -4.28 4.11 -2.45
CA ARG A 24 -5.16 3.66 -3.54
C ARG A 24 -5.10 2.14 -3.73
N ILE A 25 -3.98 1.50 -3.41
CA ILE A 25 -3.84 0.04 -3.53
C ILE A 25 -4.84 -0.68 -2.61
N SER A 26 -4.82 -0.34 -1.33
CA SER A 26 -5.75 -0.90 -0.33
C SER A 26 -7.19 -0.49 -0.58
N LEU A 27 -7.43 0.73 -1.08
CA LEU A 27 -8.76 1.18 -1.47
C LEU A 27 -9.34 0.32 -2.60
N ARG A 28 -8.60 0.15 -3.71
CA ARG A 28 -9.03 -0.70 -4.84
C ARG A 28 -9.26 -2.14 -4.40
N TRP A 29 -8.36 -2.67 -3.57
CA TRP A 29 -8.50 -4.00 -3.00
C TRP A 29 -9.80 -4.16 -2.20
N MET A 30 -10.07 -3.23 -1.28
CA MET A 30 -11.27 -3.25 -0.44
C MET A 30 -12.54 -3.20 -1.28
N ILE A 31 -12.60 -2.33 -2.29
CA ILE A 31 -13.77 -2.20 -3.16
C ILE A 31 -14.01 -3.51 -3.91
N ARG A 32 -12.96 -4.14 -4.44
CA ARG A 32 -13.06 -5.44 -5.09
C ARG A 32 -13.57 -6.52 -4.13
N GLU A 33 -13.14 -6.52 -2.87
CA GLU A 33 -13.67 -7.41 -1.84
C GLU A 33 -15.14 -7.16 -1.52
N CYS A 34 -15.60 -5.90 -1.53
CA CYS A 34 -17.03 -5.59 -1.39
C CYS A 34 -17.88 -6.26 -2.48
N PHE A 35 -17.42 -6.21 -3.74
CA PHE A 35 -18.07 -6.92 -4.84
C PHE A 35 -17.98 -8.44 -4.70
N ARG A 36 -16.80 -9.00 -4.36
CA ARG A 36 -16.60 -10.46 -4.16
C ARG A 36 -17.48 -11.03 -3.04
N ARG A 37 -17.80 -10.21 -2.04
CA ARG A 37 -18.62 -10.60 -0.88
C ARG A 37 -20.08 -10.22 -1.04
N GLU A 38 -20.48 -9.67 -2.18
CA GLU A 38 -21.84 -9.22 -2.44
C GLU A 38 -22.37 -8.34 -1.30
N SER A 39 -21.55 -7.40 -0.81
CA SER A 39 -21.83 -6.65 0.42
C SER A 39 -23.05 -5.71 0.32
N GLY A 40 -23.60 -5.52 -0.89
CA GLY A 40 -24.71 -4.60 -1.16
C GLY A 40 -24.32 -3.12 -1.15
N ILE A 41 -23.03 -2.80 -1.00
CA ILE A 41 -22.53 -1.42 -1.06
C ILE A 41 -22.58 -0.93 -2.51
N LEU A 42 -23.22 0.22 -2.72
CA LEU A 42 -23.29 0.87 -4.02
C LEU A 42 -22.14 1.85 -4.19
N PHE A 43 -21.51 1.83 -5.36
CA PHE A 43 -20.41 2.72 -5.71
C PHE A 43 -20.80 3.58 -6.92
N GLN A 44 -20.34 4.83 -6.93
CA GLN A 44 -20.47 5.71 -8.10
C GLN A 44 -19.49 5.25 -9.19
N VAL A 45 -19.99 5.06 -10.42
CA VAL A 45 -19.21 4.50 -11.54
C VAL A 45 -18.04 5.42 -11.89
N GLU A 46 -18.27 6.73 -11.89
CA GLU A 46 -17.26 7.75 -12.16
C GLU A 46 -16.14 7.69 -11.11
N GLY A 47 -16.49 7.56 -9.83
CA GLY A 47 -15.52 7.42 -8.75
C GLY A 47 -14.67 6.15 -8.85
N LEU A 48 -15.22 5.05 -9.38
CA LEU A 48 -14.44 3.83 -9.66
C LEU A 48 -13.40 4.04 -10.77
N ARG A 49 -13.78 4.79 -11.81
CA ARG A 49 -12.87 5.14 -12.92
C ARG A 49 -11.76 6.08 -12.46
N GLU A 50 -12.08 7.08 -11.64
CA GLU A 50 -11.09 8.02 -11.07
C GLU A 50 -10.02 7.34 -10.20
N ILE A 51 -10.35 6.20 -9.59
CA ILE A 51 -9.38 5.39 -8.83
C ILE A 51 -8.63 4.36 -9.70
N GLY A 52 -8.92 4.32 -11.00
CA GLY A 52 -8.25 3.47 -11.95
C GLY A 52 -8.78 2.05 -12.01
N MET A 53 -10.05 1.83 -11.66
CA MET A 53 -10.71 0.54 -11.79
C MET A 53 -11.73 0.55 -12.93
N ASP A 54 -11.80 -0.56 -13.65
CA ASP A 54 -12.83 -0.78 -14.67
C ASP A 54 -14.12 -1.35 -14.04
N PRO A 55 -15.26 -0.64 -14.09
CA PRO A 55 -16.53 -1.14 -13.58
C PRO A 55 -16.95 -2.48 -14.19
N ALA A 56 -16.63 -2.73 -15.46
CA ALA A 56 -16.98 -3.98 -16.13
C ALA A 56 -16.19 -5.19 -15.59
N SER A 57 -15.06 -4.95 -14.94
CA SER A 57 -14.27 -6.00 -14.26
C SER A 57 -14.79 -6.37 -12.88
N LEU A 58 -15.68 -5.56 -12.31
CA LEU A 58 -16.17 -5.68 -10.91
C LEU A 58 -17.59 -6.24 -10.82
N TYR A 59 -18.45 -5.92 -11.79
CA TYR A 59 -19.86 -6.30 -11.79
C TYR A 59 -20.30 -6.71 -13.20
N PRO A 60 -21.12 -7.77 -13.40
CA PRO A 60 -21.85 -8.56 -12.39
C PRO A 60 -21.03 -9.63 -11.66
N VAL A 61 -19.90 -10.04 -12.22
CA VAL A 61 -18.99 -11.03 -11.60
C VAL A 61 -17.59 -10.43 -11.56
N VAL A 62 -16.92 -10.53 -10.42
CA VAL A 62 -15.55 -10.01 -10.26
C VAL A 62 -14.56 -10.86 -11.04
N ILE A 63 -13.97 -10.27 -12.08
CA ILE A 63 -12.98 -10.92 -12.92
C ILE A 63 -11.63 -10.98 -12.17
N PRO A 64 -10.89 -12.10 -12.21
CA PRO A 64 -9.55 -12.16 -11.64
C PRO A 64 -8.60 -11.22 -12.39
N ARG A 65 -7.76 -10.50 -11.64
CA ARG A 65 -6.77 -9.60 -12.23
C ARG A 65 -5.66 -10.38 -12.95
N PRO A 66 -5.09 -9.83 -14.02
CA PRO A 66 -3.92 -10.40 -14.67
C PRO A 66 -2.69 -10.36 -13.75
N ALA A 67 -1.60 -10.99 -14.19
CA ALA A 67 -0.35 -11.01 -13.46
C ALA A 67 0.23 -9.59 -13.30
N PRO A 68 0.87 -9.28 -12.15
CA PRO A 68 1.43 -7.96 -11.90
C PRO A 68 2.54 -7.63 -12.91
N LEU A 69 2.57 -6.37 -13.33
CA LEU A 69 3.62 -5.87 -14.22
C LEU A 69 4.99 -5.91 -13.55
N ASN A 70 6.03 -6.22 -14.36
CA ASN A 70 7.39 -6.27 -13.87
C ASN A 70 8.02 -4.86 -13.89
N PRO A 71 8.30 -4.24 -12.74
CA PRO A 71 8.86 -2.90 -12.68
C PRO A 71 10.26 -2.79 -13.33
N ASN A 72 11.03 -3.88 -13.31
CA ASN A 72 12.40 -3.87 -13.85
C ASN A 72 12.43 -3.82 -15.38
N ALA A 73 11.35 -4.25 -16.05
CA ALA A 73 11.27 -4.19 -17.51
C ALA A 73 11.19 -2.74 -18.03
N ALA A 74 10.65 -1.83 -17.21
CA ALA A 74 10.47 -0.42 -17.54
C ALA A 74 11.48 0.52 -16.84
N ASP A 75 12.51 -0.05 -16.20
CA ASP A 75 13.55 0.66 -15.45
C ASP A 75 12.99 1.64 -14.38
N LEU A 76 11.81 1.31 -13.85
CA LEU A 76 11.08 2.16 -12.90
C LEU A 76 11.63 2.01 -11.48
N ARG A 77 11.75 3.13 -10.77
CA ARG A 77 12.34 3.20 -9.42
C ARG A 77 11.36 3.71 -8.40
N ILE A 78 11.52 3.26 -7.15
CA ILE A 78 10.72 3.77 -6.03
C ILE A 78 11.09 5.22 -5.76
N GLN A 79 10.08 6.08 -5.78
CA GLN A 79 10.23 7.49 -5.51
C GLN A 79 10.43 7.75 -4.01
N ARG A 80 11.31 8.71 -3.68
CA ARG A 80 11.59 9.12 -2.28
C ARG A 80 10.84 10.36 -1.84
N ARG A 81 10.51 11.21 -2.80
CA ARG A 81 9.70 12.41 -2.66
C ARG A 81 8.66 12.35 -3.77
N ASN A 82 7.56 13.05 -3.59
CA ASN A 82 6.67 13.35 -4.70
C ASN A 82 7.50 14.16 -5.69
N LYS A 83 7.96 13.51 -6.75
CA LYS A 83 8.20 14.24 -7.97
C LYS A 83 6.83 14.30 -8.66
N PRO A 84 6.47 15.43 -9.28
CA PRO A 84 5.41 15.37 -10.27
C PRO A 84 5.74 14.21 -11.23
N PRO A 85 4.73 13.50 -11.76
CA PRO A 85 4.95 12.42 -12.71
C PRO A 85 5.96 12.90 -13.77
N PRO A 86 6.89 12.02 -14.22
CA PRO A 86 7.86 12.43 -15.22
C PRO A 86 7.07 12.89 -16.44
N ILE A 87 7.08 14.20 -16.67
CA ILE A 87 6.70 14.83 -17.91
C ILE A 87 7.49 14.09 -18.98
N ILE A 88 6.82 13.25 -19.79
CA ILE A 88 7.36 12.90 -21.09
C ILE A 88 7.64 14.25 -21.72
N MET A 89 8.91 14.57 -22.00
CA MET A 89 9.37 15.89 -22.43
C MET A 89 8.79 16.22 -23.81
N THR A 90 7.52 16.59 -23.83
CA THR A 90 6.78 17.30 -24.86
C THR A 90 6.01 18.31 -24.04
N GLY A 91 6.52 19.53 -23.97
CA GLY A 91 5.88 20.58 -23.18
C GLY A 91 4.49 20.81 -23.75
N GLU A 92 3.46 20.57 -22.95
CA GLU A 92 2.06 20.91 -23.21
C GLU A 92 1.23 20.58 -21.95
N ASP A 93 -0.01 21.05 -21.93
CA ASP A 93 -0.80 21.50 -20.78
C ASP A 93 -1.20 20.42 -19.73
N GLU A 94 -1.70 20.86 -18.56
CA GLU A 94 -2.24 19.99 -17.48
C GLU A 94 -3.32 18.99 -17.95
N SER A 95 -3.90 19.19 -19.13
CA SER A 95 -4.86 18.28 -19.77
C SER A 95 -4.25 16.93 -20.13
N ASP A 96 -2.98 16.87 -20.53
CA ASP A 96 -2.36 15.66 -21.07
C ASP A 96 -2.07 14.62 -19.97
N ASP A 97 -1.74 15.08 -18.75
CA ASP A 97 -1.60 14.21 -17.56
C ASP A 97 -2.97 13.66 -17.11
N TYR A 98 -4.06 14.35 -17.43
CA TYR A 98 -5.40 13.89 -17.08
C TYR A 98 -5.86 12.74 -17.99
N ASP A 99 -5.61 12.85 -19.28
CA ASP A 99 -5.97 11.81 -20.27
C ASP A 99 -5.07 10.59 -20.17
N PHE A 100 -3.78 10.75 -19.89
CA PHE A 100 -2.87 9.62 -19.70
C PHE A 100 -3.30 8.72 -18.54
N VAL A 101 -3.58 9.30 -17.36
CA VAL A 101 -4.00 8.54 -16.17
C VAL A 101 -5.35 7.84 -16.40
N ASN A 102 -6.28 8.46 -17.14
CA ASN A 102 -7.56 7.83 -17.43
C ASN A 102 -7.47 6.67 -18.44
N GLN A 103 -6.42 6.62 -19.25
CA GLN A 103 -6.20 5.55 -20.24
C GLN A 103 -5.40 4.37 -19.67
N MET A 104 -4.81 4.51 -18.48
CA MET A 104 -4.02 3.46 -17.84
C MET A 104 -4.88 2.30 -17.36
N THR A 105 -4.32 1.10 -17.50
CA THR A 105 -4.88 -0.12 -16.94
C THR A 105 -4.76 -0.14 -15.41
N GLU A 106 -5.60 -0.93 -14.74
CA GLU A 106 -5.54 -1.08 -13.27
C GLU A 106 -4.18 -1.60 -12.78
N GLU A 107 -3.51 -2.42 -13.58
CA GLU A 107 -2.17 -2.96 -13.29
C GLU A 107 -1.09 -1.88 -13.33
N GLU A 108 -1.17 -0.98 -14.31
CA GLU A 108 -0.27 0.18 -14.40
C GLU A 108 -0.53 1.09 -13.20
N HIS A 109 -1.79 1.39 -12.89
CA HIS A 109 -2.13 2.15 -11.69
C HIS A 109 -1.55 1.54 -10.42
N GLU A 110 -1.67 0.22 -10.23
CA GLU A 110 -1.05 -0.46 -9.10
C GLU A 110 0.47 -0.37 -9.10
N LEU A 111 1.12 -0.50 -10.26
CA LEU A 111 2.56 -0.37 -10.39
C LEU A 111 3.05 1.01 -9.96
N TYR A 112 2.44 2.08 -10.48
CA TYR A 112 2.81 3.44 -10.12
C TYR A 112 2.50 3.77 -8.66
N ASP A 113 1.33 3.33 -8.15
CA ASP A 113 0.99 3.48 -6.73
C ASP A 113 1.96 2.71 -5.82
N ALA A 114 2.40 1.53 -6.23
CA ALA A 114 3.38 0.74 -5.49
C ALA A 114 4.75 1.45 -5.45
N LEU A 115 5.12 2.17 -6.51
CA LEU A 115 6.38 2.92 -6.58
C LEU A 115 6.31 4.32 -5.95
N ALA A 116 5.11 4.76 -5.59
CA ALA A 116 4.87 6.05 -4.95
C ALA A 116 5.69 6.21 -3.65
N PRO A 117 6.05 7.46 -3.30
CA PRO A 117 6.77 7.74 -2.07
C PRO A 117 5.92 7.38 -0.85
N LYS A 118 6.63 6.96 0.21
CA LYS A 118 6.01 6.51 1.45
C LYS A 118 5.88 7.69 2.43
N TYR A 119 4.71 7.86 3.04
CA TYR A 119 4.48 8.90 4.04
C TYR A 119 4.75 8.39 5.47
N ASP A 120 5.85 8.85 6.07
CA ASP A 120 6.20 8.55 7.45
C ASP A 120 5.97 9.80 8.32
N GLN A 121 4.79 9.88 8.96
CA GLN A 121 4.40 11.02 9.81
C GLN A 121 5.38 11.31 10.95
N LEU A 122 6.08 10.27 11.44
CA LEU A 122 7.11 10.43 12.47
C LEU A 122 8.34 11.20 11.97
N LYS A 123 8.58 11.23 10.65
CA LYS A 123 9.62 12.04 10.02
C LYS A 123 9.14 13.46 9.70
N LEU A 124 7.86 13.62 9.35
CA LEU A 124 7.27 14.91 9.01
C LEU A 124 7.07 15.77 10.25
N VAL A 125 6.46 15.21 11.30
CA VAL A 125 6.11 15.93 12.51
C VAL A 125 6.86 15.32 13.69
N LYS A 126 7.91 16.02 14.13
CA LYS A 126 8.84 15.53 15.16
C LYS A 126 8.19 15.35 16.54
N SER A 127 7.10 16.07 16.83
CA SER A 127 6.38 15.94 18.11
C SER A 127 5.78 14.55 18.32
N TRP A 128 5.52 13.78 17.24
CA TRP A 128 5.07 12.39 17.36
C TRP A 128 6.08 11.48 18.08
N TRP A 129 7.36 11.85 18.12
CA TRP A 129 8.37 11.10 18.88
C TRP A 129 8.06 11.07 20.38
N LEU A 130 7.34 12.07 20.92
CA LEU A 130 6.93 12.05 22.31
C LEU A 130 6.09 10.81 22.62
N PHE A 131 5.18 10.43 21.73
CA PHE A 131 4.32 9.25 21.91
C PHE A 131 5.06 7.93 21.68
N GLU A 132 6.16 7.95 20.93
CA GLU A 132 7.00 6.76 20.72
C GLU A 132 7.82 6.39 21.95
N ILE A 133 8.05 7.37 22.83
CA ILE A 133 8.76 7.24 24.10
C ILE A 133 7.77 6.94 25.25
N ILE A 134 6.47 6.87 25.02
CA ILE A 134 5.53 6.47 26.09
C ILE A 134 5.45 4.94 26.13
N PRO A 135 5.72 4.28 27.28
CA PRO A 135 5.56 2.84 27.40
C PRO A 135 4.08 2.45 27.36
N ILE A 136 3.71 1.57 26.41
CA ILE A 136 2.33 1.10 26.23
C ILE A 136 2.25 -0.39 26.58
N ARG A 137 1.12 -0.80 27.17
CA ARG A 137 0.79 -2.22 27.38
C ARG A 137 0.32 -2.83 26.06
N HIS A 138 1.14 -3.69 25.47
CA HIS A 138 0.76 -4.50 24.32
C HIS A 138 0.17 -5.83 24.76
N ARG A 139 -1.00 -6.17 24.21
CA ARG A 139 -1.63 -7.49 24.38
C ARG A 139 -1.45 -8.28 23.10
N TYR A 140 -0.99 -9.52 23.23
CA TYR A 140 -0.93 -10.48 22.13
C TYR A 140 -1.22 -11.88 22.65
N GLN A 141 -1.67 -12.75 21.75
CA GLN A 141 -1.93 -14.14 22.05
C GLN A 141 -0.64 -14.95 21.87
N ARG A 142 -0.27 -15.76 22.87
CA ARG A 142 0.90 -16.64 22.80
C ARG A 142 0.58 -17.87 21.95
N ASN A 143 1.51 -18.29 21.09
CA ASN A 143 1.30 -19.42 20.19
C ASN A 143 1.21 -20.80 20.89
N GLU A 144 1.81 -20.96 22.07
CA GLU A 144 1.90 -22.25 22.78
C GLU A 144 0.60 -22.62 23.52
N ASP A 145 0.03 -21.66 24.25
CA ASP A 145 -1.07 -21.90 25.20
C ASP A 145 -2.35 -21.11 24.83
N ASP A 146 -2.33 -20.30 23.77
CA ASP A 146 -3.40 -19.38 23.39
C ASP A 146 -3.83 -18.37 24.47
N LYS A 147 -3.02 -18.24 25.52
CA LYS A 147 -3.20 -17.27 26.59
C LYS A 147 -2.85 -15.86 26.13
N TRP A 148 -3.69 -14.90 26.53
CA TRP A 148 -3.42 -13.48 26.36
C TRP A 148 -2.34 -13.02 27.31
N VAL A 149 -1.26 -12.46 26.76
CA VAL A 149 -0.15 -11.92 27.54
C VAL A 149 -0.07 -10.41 27.33
N SER A 150 0.03 -9.68 28.43
CA SER A 150 0.27 -8.23 28.43
C SER A 150 1.75 -7.96 28.69
N LYS A 151 2.43 -7.23 27.79
CA LYS A 151 3.81 -6.77 27.98
C LYS A 151 3.87 -5.25 27.81
N VAL A 152 4.49 -4.57 28.77
CA VAL A 152 4.80 -3.14 28.63
C VAL A 152 6.01 -3.02 27.70
N ARG A 153 5.87 -2.24 26.62
CA ARG A 153 6.97 -1.96 25.69
C ARG A 153 6.90 -0.52 25.20
N TRP A 154 8.05 -0.03 24.79
CA TRP A 154 8.23 1.25 24.12
C TRP A 154 8.09 1.02 22.62
N ASN A 155 7.38 1.91 21.90
CA ASN A 155 7.12 1.72 20.47
C ASN A 155 8.39 1.98 19.63
N PHE A 156 9.13 3.06 19.86
CA PHE A 156 10.38 3.43 19.16
C PHE A 156 10.35 3.20 17.63
N ALA A 157 9.24 3.48 16.98
CA ALA A 157 8.98 3.26 15.56
C ALA A 157 9.25 1.82 15.07
N LYS A 158 9.25 0.85 15.98
CA LYS A 158 9.52 -0.56 15.68
C LYS A 158 8.37 -1.15 14.88
N GLY A 159 8.72 -2.00 13.91
CA GLY A 159 7.73 -2.78 13.17
C GLY A 159 6.91 -3.67 14.11
N ARG A 160 5.64 -3.87 13.76
CA ARG A 160 4.76 -4.79 14.49
C ARG A 160 5.23 -6.23 14.30
N VAL A 161 5.10 -7.03 15.34
CA VAL A 161 5.36 -8.48 15.30
C VAL A 161 4.11 -9.16 14.81
N ILE A 162 4.24 -10.04 13.81
CA ILE A 162 3.13 -10.83 13.30
C ILE A 162 3.07 -12.13 14.13
N PRO A 163 2.02 -12.35 14.92
CA PRO A 163 1.85 -13.60 15.66
C PRO A 163 1.68 -14.77 14.69
N ARG A 164 2.06 -15.98 15.11
CA ARG A 164 1.87 -17.22 14.34
C ARG A 164 2.45 -17.25 12.91
N MET A 165 3.32 -16.32 12.54
CA MET A 165 3.90 -16.24 11.19
C MET A 165 4.58 -17.55 10.73
N ASN A 166 5.25 -18.28 11.63
CA ASN A 166 5.94 -19.52 11.26
C ASN A 166 5.01 -20.73 11.15
N THR A 167 3.85 -20.70 11.82
CA THR A 167 2.87 -21.80 11.81
C THR A 167 1.85 -21.62 10.69
N ASP A 168 1.25 -20.44 10.61
CA ASP A 168 0.08 -20.17 9.77
C ASP A 168 0.47 -19.48 8.45
N GLY A 169 1.71 -18.98 8.37
CA GLY A 169 2.16 -18.13 7.27
C GLY A 169 1.57 -16.72 7.34
N VAL A 170 1.91 -15.90 6.35
CA VAL A 170 1.39 -14.52 6.22
C VAL A 170 1.01 -14.27 4.78
N LYS A 171 -0.22 -13.78 4.56
CA LYS A 171 -0.66 -13.29 3.26
C LYS A 171 -0.26 -11.82 3.12
N VAL A 172 0.45 -11.48 2.06
CA VAL A 172 0.91 -10.12 1.79
C VAL A 172 0.51 -9.74 0.37
N HIS A 173 -0.01 -8.53 0.19
CA HIS A 173 -0.41 -8.03 -1.12
C HIS A 173 0.78 -7.95 -2.09
N ARG A 174 0.55 -8.28 -3.37
CA ARG A 174 1.58 -8.35 -4.43
C ARG A 174 2.34 -7.04 -4.63
N SER A 175 1.72 -5.89 -4.39
CA SER A 175 2.40 -4.58 -4.44
C SER A 175 3.61 -4.46 -3.49
N VAL A 176 3.61 -5.15 -2.35
CA VAL A 176 4.76 -5.17 -1.44
C VAL A 176 5.92 -5.92 -2.09
N LYS A 177 5.63 -6.99 -2.85
CA LYS A 177 6.63 -7.71 -3.64
C LYS A 177 7.23 -6.81 -4.72
N ILE A 178 6.38 -6.09 -5.48
CA ILE A 178 6.82 -5.09 -6.48
C ILE A 178 7.81 -4.10 -5.86
N ARG A 179 7.51 -3.58 -4.66
CA ARG A 179 8.45 -2.69 -3.93
C ARG A 179 9.73 -3.40 -3.50
N MET A 180 9.65 -4.64 -3.04
CA MET A 180 10.84 -5.40 -2.60
C MET A 180 11.79 -5.73 -3.75
N ASP A 181 11.22 -6.01 -4.93
CA ASP A 181 11.97 -6.36 -6.14
C ASP A 181 12.57 -5.12 -6.82
N THR A 182 12.14 -3.92 -6.43
CA THR A 182 12.61 -2.63 -6.97
C THR A 182 13.61 -1.92 -6.07
N VAL A 183 14.34 -1.00 -6.70
CA VAL A 183 15.29 -0.12 -6.02
C VAL A 183 14.74 1.30 -5.92
N TYR A 184 15.10 1.98 -4.84
CA TYR A 184 14.95 3.43 -4.76
C TYR A 184 15.88 4.11 -5.76
N GLU A 185 15.59 5.39 -6.06
CA GLU A 185 16.45 6.24 -6.91
C GLU A 185 17.93 6.20 -6.52
N ASN A 186 18.22 6.08 -5.22
CA ASN A 186 19.57 6.03 -4.68
C ASN A 186 20.19 4.61 -4.62
N GLY A 187 19.60 3.64 -5.31
CA GLY A 187 20.07 2.25 -5.39
C GLY A 187 19.79 1.39 -4.17
N LYS A 188 19.21 1.94 -3.08
CA LYS A 188 18.84 1.13 -1.91
C LYS A 188 17.61 0.28 -2.22
N LYS A 189 17.55 -0.95 -1.71
CA LYS A 189 16.36 -1.80 -1.80
C LYS A 189 15.34 -1.47 -0.71
N TYR A 190 14.06 -1.62 -1.02
CA TYR A 190 13.00 -1.54 -0.03
C TYR A 190 13.06 -2.73 0.93
N ARG A 191 12.79 -2.46 2.21
CA ARG A 191 12.62 -3.49 3.23
C ARG A 191 11.41 -3.15 4.10
N PRO A 192 10.42 -4.05 4.24
CA PRO A 192 9.30 -3.81 5.14
C PRO A 192 9.80 -3.68 6.59
N LYS A 193 9.17 -2.81 7.39
CA LYS A 193 9.52 -2.64 8.81
C LYS A 193 9.12 -3.87 9.64
N ALA A 194 8.06 -4.58 9.22
CA ALA A 194 7.68 -5.86 9.83
C ALA A 194 8.74 -6.93 9.50
N LYS A 195 9.11 -7.73 10.49
CA LYS A 195 10.04 -8.86 10.29
C LYS A 195 9.28 -10.00 9.60
N LEU A 196 9.33 -10.04 8.28
CA LEU A 196 8.72 -11.10 7.47
C LEU A 196 9.69 -12.26 7.28
N ASN A 197 9.20 -13.49 7.46
CA ASN A 197 9.88 -14.71 7.04
C ASN A 197 9.41 -15.06 5.63
N LEU A 198 10.25 -14.79 4.61
CA LEU A 198 9.86 -14.89 3.20
C LEU A 198 9.43 -16.30 2.79
N ASP A 199 9.97 -17.34 3.44
CA ASP A 199 9.62 -18.73 3.16
C ASP A 199 8.17 -19.08 3.57
N LYS A 200 7.55 -18.23 4.39
CA LYS A 200 6.19 -18.40 4.92
C LYS A 200 5.24 -17.32 4.40
N VAL A 201 5.66 -16.51 3.43
CA VAL A 201 4.82 -15.47 2.83
C VAL A 201 4.10 -16.02 1.60
N THR A 202 2.78 -15.85 1.55
CA THR A 202 1.97 -16.06 0.35
C THR A 202 1.61 -14.70 -0.24
N TRP A 203 1.99 -14.46 -1.49
CA TRP A 203 1.65 -13.24 -2.20
C TRP A 203 0.23 -13.34 -2.73
N VAL A 204 -0.61 -12.37 -2.37
CA VAL A 204 -2.02 -12.34 -2.76
C VAL A 204 -2.37 -11.07 -3.50
N ASP A 205 -3.50 -11.16 -4.20
CA ASP A 205 -4.18 -10.05 -4.80
C ASP A 205 -5.18 -9.45 -3.83
#